data_AF-A0A837ZYU0-F1
#
_entry.id   AF-A0A837ZYU0-F1
#
_cell.length_a   1.000
_cell.length_b   1.000
_cell.length_c   1.000
_cell.angle_alpha   90.00
_cell.angle_beta   90.00
_cell.angle_gamma   90.00
#
_symmetry.space_group_name_H-M   'P 1'
#
loop_
_entity.id
_entity.type
_entity.pdbx_description
1 polymer ?
#
loop_
_entity_poly.entity_id
_entity_poly.type
_entity_poly.pdbx_seq_one_letter_code
_entity_poly.pdbx_strand_id
1 'polypeptide(L)'
;MQIPQSVARINKYVTNPIQRLWAGWAPSFAIIEHKGRKSGKEFRTPVTAFLTPDGVAILLTYGPDRDWLKNLQAAGGGKVVRRGKTHTVVNPRVVNRDEAATLVKSRTFGKLPFEQAVLLTYA
;
A
#
# COMPACT_ATOMS: atom_id res chain seq x y z
N MET A 1 -9.66 15.23 -20.26
CA MET A 1 -8.38 14.55 -20.54
C MET A 1 -8.64 13.07 -20.69
N GLN A 2 -8.18 12.43 -21.78
CA GLN A 2 -8.24 10.98 -21.95
C GLN A 2 -6.89 10.38 -21.56
N ILE A 3 -6.91 9.25 -20.85
CA ILE A 3 -5.68 8.53 -20.50
C ILE A 3 -5.10 7.91 -21.79
N PRO A 4 -3.78 8.03 -22.06
CA PRO A 4 -3.16 7.45 -23.24
C PRO A 4 -3.42 5.95 -23.38
N GLN A 5 -3.60 5.45 -24.61
CA GLN A 5 -3.89 4.03 -24.85
C GLN A 5 -2.77 3.09 -24.38
N SER A 6 -1.52 3.55 -24.32
CA SER A 6 -0.41 2.79 -23.75
C SER A 6 -0.64 2.46 -22.27
N VAL A 7 -1.13 3.44 -21.50
CA VAL A 7 -1.50 3.26 -20.09
C VAL A 7 -2.74 2.38 -19.97
N ALA A 8 -3.71 2.50 -20.89
CA ALA A 8 -4.88 1.61 -20.92
C ALA A 8 -4.49 0.14 -21.20
N ARG A 9 -3.51 -0.10 -22.09
CA ARG A 9 -2.98 -1.45 -22.35
C ARG A 9 -2.26 -2.00 -21.11
N ILE A 10 -1.38 -1.22 -20.48
CA ILE A 10 -0.71 -1.61 -19.24
C ILE A 10 -1.76 -1.92 -18.15
N ASN A 11 -2.74 -1.05 -17.96
CA ASN A 11 -3.81 -1.26 -16.99
C ASN A 11 -4.63 -2.52 -17.30
N LYS A 12 -4.97 -2.79 -18.57
CA LYS A 12 -5.73 -3.99 -18.95
C LYS A 12 -5.03 -5.28 -18.56
N TYR A 13 -3.70 -5.34 -18.67
CA TYR A 13 -2.93 -6.55 -18.39
C TYR A 13 -2.37 -6.62 -16.96
N VAL A 14 -2.22 -5.47 -16.27
CA VAL A 14 -1.60 -5.41 -14.94
C VAL A 14 -2.60 -4.99 -13.87
N THR A 15 -3.22 -3.83 -14.02
CA THR A 15 -4.06 -3.22 -12.98
C THR A 15 -5.46 -3.84 -12.90
N ASN A 16 -6.11 -4.08 -14.04
CA ASN A 16 -7.48 -4.59 -14.11
C ASN A 16 -7.62 -6.03 -13.58
N PRO A 17 -6.71 -6.98 -13.88
CA PRO A 17 -6.79 -8.33 -13.32
C PRO A 17 -6.64 -8.30 -11.79
N ILE A 18 -5.71 -7.47 -11.29
CA ILE A 18 -5.53 -7.26 -9.85
C ILE A 18 -6.81 -6.68 -9.27
N GLN A 19 -7.27 -5.51 -9.75
CA GLN A 19 -8.47 -4.84 -9.24
C GLN A 19 -9.70 -5.74 -9.28
N ARG A 20 -9.89 -6.55 -10.33
CA ARG A 20 -11.02 -7.47 -10.46
C ARG A 20 -11.09 -8.50 -9.33
N LEU A 21 -9.97 -8.86 -8.69
CA LEU A 21 -9.94 -9.79 -7.56
C LEU A 21 -10.59 -9.20 -6.28
N TRP A 22 -10.69 -7.88 -6.13
CA TRP A 22 -11.16 -7.21 -4.90
C TRP A 22 -12.16 -6.07 -5.14
N ALA A 23 -12.38 -5.67 -6.40
CA ALA A 23 -13.27 -4.58 -6.80
C ALA A 23 -14.72 -4.79 -6.33
N GLY A 24 -15.15 -6.04 -6.14
CA GLY A 24 -16.48 -6.37 -5.62
C GLY A 24 -16.64 -6.21 -4.10
N TRP A 25 -15.56 -6.06 -3.31
CA TRP A 25 -15.67 -5.99 -1.85
C TRP A 25 -14.85 -4.89 -1.15
N ALA A 26 -13.71 -4.41 -1.68
CA ALA A 26 -12.99 -3.22 -1.16
C ALA A 26 -11.85 -2.80 -2.12
N PRO A 27 -11.55 -1.49 -2.27
CA PRO A 27 -10.56 -0.89 -1.34
C PRO A 27 -10.77 0.56 -0.86
N SER A 28 -10.16 0.86 0.29
CA SER A 28 -9.73 2.22 0.59
C SER A 28 -8.37 2.52 -0.02
N PHE A 29 -8.36 3.34 -1.08
CA PHE A 29 -7.15 3.94 -1.62
C PHE A 29 -6.50 4.88 -0.59
N ALA A 30 -5.18 4.85 -0.55
CA ALA A 30 -4.35 5.80 0.19
C ALA A 30 -3.14 6.23 -0.66
N ILE A 31 -2.50 7.31 -0.25
CA ILE A 31 -1.22 7.77 -0.80
C ILE A 31 -0.18 7.64 0.30
N ILE A 32 0.93 6.95 0.02
CA ILE A 32 2.12 7.00 0.86
C ILE A 32 3.00 8.14 0.38
N GLU A 33 3.31 9.05 1.30
CA GLU A 33 4.28 10.12 1.10
C GLU A 33 5.58 9.69 1.77
N HIS A 34 6.66 9.63 0.99
CA HIS A 34 7.97 9.14 1.42
C HIS A 34 9.09 9.99 0.82
N LYS A 35 10.26 9.95 1.45
CA LYS A 35 11.45 10.68 1.00
C LYS A 35 12.44 9.69 0.39
N GLY A 36 12.91 9.97 -0.83
CA GLY A 36 13.89 9.15 -1.51
C GLY A 36 15.18 9.01 -0.69
N ARG A 37 15.55 7.79 -0.29
CA ARG A 37 16.75 7.54 0.54
C ARG A 37 18.07 8.00 -0.09
N LYS A 38 18.11 8.10 -1.42
CA LYS A 38 19.28 8.58 -2.18
C LYS A 38 19.16 10.06 -2.60
N SER A 39 17.97 10.47 -3.05
CA SER A 39 17.76 11.78 -3.67
C SER A 39 17.24 12.84 -2.71
N GLY A 40 16.74 12.45 -1.54
CA GLY A 40 16.05 13.33 -0.61
C GLY A 40 14.73 13.92 -1.13
N LYS A 41 14.28 13.56 -2.34
CA LYS A 41 13.05 14.11 -2.94
C LYS A 41 11.80 13.49 -2.30
N GLU A 42 10.74 14.27 -2.18
CA GLU A 42 9.44 13.76 -1.77
C GLU A 42 8.74 13.05 -2.94
N PHE A 43 8.14 11.92 -2.62
CA PHE A 43 7.40 11.09 -3.57
C PHE A 43 6.05 10.71 -2.98
N ARG A 44 5.07 10.54 -3.86
CA ARG A 44 3.70 10.15 -3.52
C ARG A 44 3.33 8.90 -4.29
N THR A 45 3.04 7.81 -3.59
CA THR A 45 2.74 6.52 -4.20
C THR A 45 1.34 6.07 -3.81
N PRO A 46 0.42 5.87 -4.79
CA PRO A 46 -0.89 5.32 -4.49
C PRO A 46 -0.76 3.85 -4.08
N VAL A 47 -1.43 3.49 -3.00
CA VAL A 47 -1.43 2.14 -2.44
C VAL A 47 -2.84 1.73 -1.99
N THR A 48 -3.03 0.44 -1.81
CA THR A 48 -4.21 -0.11 -1.13
C THR A 48 -3.88 -0.28 0.34
N ALA A 49 -4.53 0.51 1.21
CA ALA A 49 -4.33 0.45 2.65
C ALA A 49 -5.57 -0.06 3.38
N PHE A 50 -5.34 -0.96 4.32
CA PHE A 50 -6.34 -1.53 5.22
C PHE A 50 -6.06 -1.06 6.64
N LEU A 51 -7.11 -0.83 7.43
CA LEU A 51 -6.96 -0.37 8.81
C LEU A 51 -6.58 -1.53 9.74
N THR A 52 -5.62 -1.26 10.63
CA THR A 52 -5.34 -2.06 11.83
C THR A 52 -5.85 -1.32 13.08
N PRO A 53 -5.77 -1.88 14.30
CA PRO A 53 -6.08 -1.15 15.53
C PRO A 53 -5.24 0.11 15.72
N ASP A 54 -3.97 0.06 15.31
CA ASP A 54 -2.91 1.01 15.61
C ASP A 54 -2.36 1.73 14.37
N GLY A 55 -2.89 1.47 13.18
CA GLY A 55 -2.27 1.94 11.95
C GLY A 55 -2.91 1.42 10.66
N VAL A 56 -2.03 1.02 9.74
CA VAL A 56 -2.42 0.50 8.43
C VAL A 56 -1.58 -0.70 8.01
N ALA A 57 -2.21 -1.61 7.27
CA ALA A 57 -1.57 -2.68 6.51
C ALA A 57 -1.67 -2.37 5.01
N ILE A 58 -0.56 -2.50 4.29
CA ILE A 58 -0.52 -2.33 2.83
C ILE A 58 -0.06 -3.65 2.21
N LEU A 59 -0.86 -4.17 1.27
CA LEU A 59 -0.47 -5.37 0.53
C LEU A 59 0.67 -5.07 -0.43
N LEU A 60 1.65 -5.96 -0.45
CA LEU A 60 2.78 -5.89 -1.37
C LEU A 60 2.44 -6.72 -2.61
N THR A 61 1.56 -6.18 -3.45
CA THR A 61 1.05 -6.87 -4.66
C THR A 61 2.13 -7.28 -5.64
N TYR A 62 3.29 -6.63 -5.57
CA TYR A 62 4.45 -6.91 -6.39
C TYR A 62 5.67 -7.32 -5.54
N GLY A 63 5.45 -7.78 -4.31
CA GLY A 63 6.53 -8.09 -3.37
C GLY A 63 7.19 -6.86 -2.72
N PRO A 64 8.20 -7.07 -1.86
CA PRO A 64 8.75 -6.05 -0.97
C PRO A 64 9.83 -5.20 -1.63
N ASP A 65 10.30 -5.60 -2.82
CA ASP A 65 11.34 -4.88 -3.55
C ASP A 65 10.78 -3.64 -4.26
N ARG A 66 10.38 -2.64 -3.46
CA ARG A 66 9.74 -1.41 -3.91
C ARG A 66 10.44 -0.21 -3.31
N ASP A 67 10.73 0.80 -4.14
CA ASP A 67 11.47 1.96 -3.67
C ASP A 67 10.75 2.73 -2.56
N TRP A 68 9.42 2.86 -2.64
CA TRP A 68 8.64 3.51 -1.58
C TRP A 68 8.80 2.79 -0.24
N LEU A 69 8.83 1.45 -0.22
CA LEU A 69 8.98 0.67 1.00
C LEU A 69 10.40 0.80 1.55
N LYS A 70 11.42 0.66 0.70
CA LYS A 70 12.82 0.87 1.08
C LYS A 70 13.06 2.27 1.63
N ASN A 71 12.40 3.28 1.07
CA ASN A 71 12.47 4.65 1.53
C ASN A 71 11.81 4.83 2.91
N LEU A 72 10.62 4.26 3.12
CA LEU A 72 9.99 4.25 4.44
C LEU A 72 10.87 3.55 5.49
N GLN A 73 11.42 2.37 5.16
CA GLN A 73 12.30 1.62 6.05
C GLN A 73 13.56 2.40 6.41
N ALA A 74 14.20 3.04 5.42
CA ALA A 74 15.37 3.89 5.67
C ALA A 74 15.06 5.12 6.54
N ALA A 75 13.85 5.68 6.42
CA ALA A 75 13.40 6.83 7.20
C ALA A 75 12.73 6.44 8.54
N GLY A 76 12.51 5.15 8.80
CA GLY A 76 11.73 4.65 9.93
C GLY A 76 10.22 4.93 9.84
N GLY A 77 9.74 5.54 8.75
CA GLY A 77 8.36 6.00 8.61
C GLY A 77 8.14 6.98 7.46
N GLY A 78 6.96 7.58 7.45
CA GLY A 78 6.51 8.54 6.44
C GLY A 78 5.12 9.07 6.76
N LYS A 79 4.33 9.38 5.73
CA LYS A 79 2.92 9.76 5.90
C LYS A 79 2.02 8.90 5.04
N VAL A 80 0.81 8.66 5.52
CA VAL A 80 -0.29 8.07 4.75
C VAL A 80 -1.42 9.08 4.65
N VAL A 81 -1.86 9.35 3.42
CA VAL A 81 -3.04 10.16 3.14
C VAL A 81 -4.19 9.25 2.76
N ARG A 82 -5.25 9.24 3.55
CA ARG A 82 -6.44 8.40 3.33
C ARG A 82 -7.69 9.22 3.60
N ARG A 83 -8.65 9.17 2.68
CA ARG A 83 -9.92 9.93 2.78
C ARG A 83 -9.68 11.42 3.08
N GLY A 84 -8.68 12.02 2.44
CA GLY A 84 -8.30 13.42 2.63
C GLY A 84 -7.56 13.74 3.94
N LYS A 85 -7.34 12.76 4.82
CA LYS A 85 -6.63 12.94 6.08
C LYS A 85 -5.21 12.40 5.99
N THR A 86 -4.25 13.17 6.50
CA THR A 86 -2.84 12.79 6.55
C THR A 86 -2.50 12.30 7.95
N HIS A 87 -1.91 11.12 8.04
CA HIS A 87 -1.44 10.53 9.29
C HIS A 87 0.05 10.23 9.18
N THR A 88 0.82 10.57 10.20
CA THR A 88 2.21 10.11 10.33
C THR A 88 2.19 8.61 10.60
N VAL A 89 3.06 7.88 9.91
CA VAL A 89 3.23 6.44 10.09
C VAL A 89 4.69 6.11 10.36
N VAL A 90 4.91 5.12 11.22
CA VAL A 90 6.24 4.67 11.66
C VAL A 90 6.32 3.15 11.67
N ASN A 91 7.51 2.63 11.98
CA ASN A 91 7.78 1.21 12.19
C ASN A 91 7.34 0.30 11.01
N PRO A 92 7.85 0.54 9.78
CA PRO A 92 7.53 -0.27 8.61
C PRO A 92 8.03 -1.71 8.77
N ARG A 93 7.10 -2.65 8.97
CA ARG A 93 7.40 -4.08 9.16
C ARG A 93 6.81 -4.92 8.04
N VAL A 94 7.67 -5.60 7.27
CA VAL A 94 7.21 -6.58 6.29
C VAL A 94 6.89 -7.88 7.01
N VAL A 95 5.68 -8.38 6.78
CA VAL A 95 5.14 -9.60 7.40
C VAL A 95 4.44 -10.45 6.35
N ASN A 96 4.15 -11.71 6.69
CA ASN A 96 3.26 -12.53 5.87
C ASN A 96 1.83 -11.91 5.89
N ARG A 97 1.10 -12.02 4.79
CA ARG A 97 -0.31 -11.62 4.70
C ARG A 97 -1.13 -12.24 5.83
N ASP A 98 -0.91 -13.50 6.17
CA ASP A 98 -1.71 -14.21 7.17
C ASP A 98 -1.43 -13.67 8.59
N GLU A 99 -0.19 -13.28 8.88
CA GLU A 99 0.16 -12.57 10.11
C GLU A 99 -0.55 -11.20 10.15
N ALA A 100 -0.44 -10.40 9.08
CA ALA A 100 -1.13 -9.13 8.97
C ALA A 100 -2.66 -9.28 9.08
N ALA A 101 -3.24 -10.36 8.54
CA ALA A 101 -4.68 -10.62 8.55
C ALA A 101 -5.26 -10.70 9.97
N THR A 102 -4.46 -11.09 10.96
CA THR A 102 -4.87 -11.10 12.38
C THR A 102 -5.11 -9.69 12.93
N LEU A 103 -4.47 -8.68 12.35
CA LEU A 103 -4.53 -7.28 12.77
C LEU A 103 -5.43 -6.44 11.85
N VAL A 104 -5.73 -6.89 10.65
CA VAL A 104 -6.55 -6.12 9.70
C VAL A 104 -8.04 -6.25 10.04
N LYS A 105 -8.76 -5.12 10.15
CA LYS A 105 -10.22 -5.10 10.44
C LYS A 105 -11.07 -5.74 9.33
N SER A 106 -10.53 -5.88 8.12
CA SER A 106 -11.21 -6.47 6.96
C SER A 106 -11.11 -7.99 6.93
N ARG A 107 -12.25 -8.69 7.08
CA ARG A 107 -12.35 -10.17 7.05
C ARG A 107 -11.89 -10.83 5.75
N THR A 108 -11.76 -10.06 4.70
CA THR A 108 -11.40 -10.51 3.36
C THR A 108 -9.91 -10.33 3.05
N PHE A 109 -9.15 -9.65 3.91
CA PHE A 109 -7.73 -9.38 3.69
C PHE A 109 -6.92 -10.67 3.53
N GLY A 110 -7.12 -11.65 4.42
CA GLY A 110 -6.44 -12.96 4.36
C GLY A 110 -6.83 -13.84 3.17
N LYS A 111 -7.83 -13.46 2.38
CA LYS A 111 -8.25 -14.19 1.17
C LYS A 111 -7.57 -13.67 -0.10
N LEU A 112 -6.84 -12.56 -0.02
CA LEU A 112 -6.23 -11.91 -1.17
C LEU A 112 -4.99 -12.68 -1.63
N PRO A 113 -4.78 -12.94 -2.93
CA PRO A 113 -3.75 -13.84 -3.43
C PRO A 113 -2.33 -13.22 -3.44
N PHE A 114 -1.96 -12.53 -2.36
CA PHE A 114 -0.64 -11.93 -2.15
C PHE A 114 -0.03 -12.47 -0.86
N GLU A 115 1.27 -12.74 -0.87
CA GLU A 115 1.92 -13.41 0.27
C GLU A 115 2.37 -12.46 1.37
N GLN A 116 2.58 -11.18 1.04
CA GLN A 116 3.22 -10.24 1.95
C GLN A 116 2.45 -8.93 2.08
N ALA A 117 2.59 -8.34 3.26
CA ALA A 117 2.11 -7.02 3.57
C ALA A 117 3.17 -6.24 4.34
N VAL A 118 3.08 -4.91 4.33
CA VAL A 118 3.77 -4.07 5.29
C VAL A 118 2.78 -3.53 6.31
N LEU A 119 3.11 -3.68 7.59
CA LEU A 119 2.45 -3.04 8.72
C LEU A 119 3.14 -1.71 9.02
N LEU A 120 2.34 -0.69 9.32
CA LEU A 120 2.74 0.64 9.69
C LEU A 120 1.86 1.09 10.86
N THR A 121 2.45 1.67 11.89
CA THR A 121 1.71 2.20 13.04
C THR A 121 1.54 3.70 12.90
N TYR A 122 0.41 4.25 13.35
CA TYR A 122 0.28 5.69 13.52
C TYR A 122 1.19 6.15 14.66
N ALA A 123 1.79 7.33 14.50
CA ALA A 123 2.56 8.01 15.54
C ALA A 123 1.64 8.80 16.49
#